data_AF-A0A8D9FKY6-F1
#
_entry.id   AF-A0A8D9FKY6-F1
#
_cell.length_a   1.000
_cell.length_b   1.000
_cell.length_c   1.000
_cell.angle_alpha   90.00
_cell.angle_beta   90.00
_cell.angle_gamma   90.00
#
_symmetry.space_group_name_H-M   'P 1'
#
loop_
_entity.id
_entity.type
_entity.pdbx_description
1 polymer ?
#
loop_
_entity_poly.entity_id
_entity_poly.type
_entity_poly.pdbx_seq_one_letter_code
_entity_poly.pdbx_strand_id
1 'polypeptide(L)'
;MRLDTRQNLHMLLLLYNLLRLQGPQYFQESWTYLQTSRLASMNLLEIPRHRTRIYGDSYHVSVARLWNSLQRDIRDSPSLGSLKKLLVKYIKVTSFYSQVVGWKGSFRRTLPL
;
A
#
# COMPACT_ATOMS: atom_id res chain seq x y z
N MET A 1 -12.56 14.44 4.40
CA MET A 1 -11.65 13.41 3.86
C MET A 1 -12.22 12.94 2.53
N ARG A 2 -11.44 12.98 1.43
CA ARG A 2 -11.92 12.59 0.08
C ARG A 2 -12.25 11.10 0.01
N LEU A 3 -13.19 10.72 -0.86
CA LEU A 3 -13.66 9.33 -1.00
C LEU A 3 -12.52 8.38 -1.38
N ASP A 4 -11.68 8.76 -2.36
CA ASP A 4 -10.52 7.98 -2.79
C ASP A 4 -9.61 7.62 -1.62
N THR A 5 -9.33 8.59 -0.75
CA THR A 5 -8.45 8.39 0.40
C THR A 5 -9.03 7.40 1.40
N ARG A 6 -10.35 7.37 1.57
CA ARG A 6 -11.05 6.39 2.44
C ARG A 6 -10.97 4.99 1.85
N GLN A 7 -11.22 4.86 0.54
CA GLN A 7 -11.10 3.59 -0.16
C GLN A 7 -9.69 3.02 -0.03
N ASN A 8 -8.67 3.86 -0.27
CA ASN A 8 -7.27 3.48 -0.15
C ASN A 8 -6.88 3.02 1.25
N LEU A 9 -7.37 3.70 2.30
CA LEU A 9 -7.19 3.25 3.67
C LEU A 9 -7.83 1.88 3.90
N HIS A 10 -9.06 1.67 3.43
CA HIS A 10 -9.73 0.38 3.61
C HIS A 10 -9.00 -0.74 2.89
N MET A 11 -8.51 -0.50 1.67
CA MET A 11 -7.71 -1.48 0.94
C MET A 11 -6.43 -1.86 1.71
N LEU A 12 -5.71 -0.87 2.26
CA LEU A 12 -4.49 -1.13 3.05
C LEU A 12 -4.77 -1.87 4.36
N LEU A 13 -5.85 -1.51 5.06
CA LEU A 13 -6.26 -2.20 6.29
C LEU A 13 -6.68 -3.65 6.00
N LEU A 14 -7.39 -3.87 4.89
CA LEU A 14 -7.79 -5.20 4.44
C LEU A 14 -6.56 -6.05 4.09
N LEU A 15 -5.61 -5.51 3.33
CA LEU A 15 -4.36 -6.18 3.02
C LEU A 15 -3.60 -6.57 4.30
N TYR A 16 -3.45 -5.65 5.25
CA TYR A 16 -2.77 -5.93 6.51
C TYR A 16 -3.43 -7.09 7.27
N ASN A 17 -4.77 -7.11 7.34
CA ASN A 17 -5.50 -8.22 7.96
C ASN A 17 -5.24 -9.54 7.22
N LEU A 18 -5.23 -9.53 5.89
CA LEU A 18 -4.99 -10.74 5.10
C LEU A 18 -3.58 -11.28 5.30
N LEU A 19 -2.58 -10.39 5.41
CA LEU A 19 -1.19 -10.77 5.64
C LEU A 19 -0.92 -11.28 7.07
N ARG A 20 -1.64 -10.80 8.09
CA ARG A 20 -1.29 -11.08 9.51
C ARG A 20 -2.35 -11.81 10.34
N LEU A 21 -3.62 -11.73 9.99
CA LEU A 21 -4.74 -12.02 10.91
C LEU A 21 -5.77 -13.01 10.34
N GLN A 22 -5.33 -14.00 9.55
CA GLN A 22 -6.16 -15.12 9.05
C GLN A 22 -7.02 -14.80 7.82
N GLY A 23 -6.37 -14.51 6.69
CA GLY A 23 -7.02 -14.64 5.39
C GLY A 23 -7.15 -16.10 4.97
N PRO A 24 -8.00 -16.43 3.97
CA PRO A 24 -7.97 -17.74 3.35
C PRO A 24 -6.57 -18.06 2.82
N GLN A 25 -6.10 -19.29 3.03
CA GLN A 25 -4.73 -19.70 2.68
C GLN A 25 -4.37 -19.40 1.23
N TYR A 26 -5.26 -19.71 0.28
CA TYR A 26 -5.08 -19.41 -1.15
C TYR A 26 -4.83 -17.93 -1.42
N PHE A 27 -5.39 -17.06 -0.59
CA PHE A 27 -5.22 -15.62 -0.74
C PHE A 27 -3.88 -15.18 -0.18
N GLN A 28 -3.41 -15.77 0.92
CA GLN A 28 -2.10 -15.48 1.50
C GLN A 28 -0.96 -15.91 0.57
N GLU A 29 -1.09 -17.10 -0.02
CA GLU A 29 -0.14 -17.63 -1.00
C GLU A 29 -0.02 -16.76 -2.27
N SER A 30 -1.07 -15.99 -2.59
CA SER A 30 -1.05 -15.06 -3.72
C SER A 30 -0.19 -13.81 -3.51
N TRP A 31 0.31 -13.57 -2.28
CA TRP A 31 1.18 -12.44 -1.96
C TRP A 31 2.61 -12.90 -1.76
N THR A 32 3.47 -12.53 -2.70
CA THR A 32 4.91 -12.74 -2.59
C THR A 32 5.59 -11.44 -2.15
N TYR A 33 6.54 -11.56 -1.23
CA TYR A 33 7.42 -10.45 -0.88
C TYR A 33 8.61 -10.41 -1.82
N LEU A 34 9.10 -9.20 -2.09
CA LEU A 34 10.24 -8.98 -2.96
C LEU A 34 11.54 -9.40 -2.25
N GLN A 35 12.07 -10.56 -2.63
CA GLN A 35 13.22 -11.23 -1.98
C GLN A 35 14.60 -10.78 -2.51
N THR A 36 14.68 -9.71 -3.31
CA THR A 36 15.99 -9.21 -3.79
C THR A 36 16.86 -8.79 -2.60
N SER A 37 18.13 -9.21 -2.58
CA SER A 37 19.07 -9.01 -1.47
C SER A 37 19.16 -7.56 -0.93
N ARG A 38 18.98 -6.57 -1.80
CA ARG A 38 18.96 -5.14 -1.43
C ARG A 38 17.63 -4.64 -0.85
N LEU A 39 16.52 -5.30 -1.15
CA LEU A 39 15.15 -4.86 -0.85
C LEU A 39 14.40 -5.80 0.11
N ALA A 40 14.97 -6.97 0.45
CA ALA A 40 14.36 -7.94 1.35
C ALA A 40 14.04 -7.34 2.74
N SER A 41 14.88 -6.43 3.23
CA SER A 41 14.64 -5.73 4.52
C SER A 41 13.50 -4.70 4.48
N MET A 42 12.92 -4.42 3.30
CA MET A 42 11.90 -3.39 3.15
C MET A 42 10.47 -3.93 3.24
N ASN A 43 10.21 -5.23 3.35
CA ASN A 43 8.86 -5.80 3.39
C ASN A 43 7.97 -5.27 2.24
N LEU A 44 8.54 -5.21 1.03
CA LEU A 44 7.86 -4.81 -0.20
C LEU A 44 7.13 -6.00 -0.80
N LEU A 45 5.92 -5.79 -1.32
CA LEU A 45 5.17 -6.80 -2.05
C LEU A 45 5.62 -6.81 -3.51
N GLU A 46 5.73 -8.00 -4.08
CA GLU A 46 5.91 -8.15 -5.53
C GLU A 46 4.64 -7.71 -6.25
N ILE A 47 4.81 -6.96 -7.34
CA ILE A 47 3.69 -6.55 -8.18
C ILE A 47 3.65 -7.50 -9.38
N PRO A 48 2.57 -8.28 -9.56
CA PRO A 48 2.48 -9.21 -10.69
C PRO A 48 2.59 -8.48 -12.02
N ARG A 49 3.35 -9.07 -12.95
CA ARG A 49 3.40 -8.58 -14.33
C ARG A 49 2.04 -8.75 -14.98
N HIS A 50 1.55 -7.70 -15.60
CA HIS A 50 0.24 -7.69 -16.23
C HIS A 50 0.30 -6.90 -17.53
N ARG A 51 -0.48 -7.36 -18.52
CA ARG A 51 -0.54 -6.74 -19.85
C ARG A 51 -1.73 -5.79 -20.00
N THR A 52 -2.82 -6.08 -19.30
CA THR A 52 -4.07 -5.33 -19.43
C THR A 52 -4.19 -4.26 -18.36
N ARG A 53 -4.69 -3.08 -18.76
CA ARG A 53 -5.03 -2.00 -17.83
C ARG A 53 -6.03 -2.43 -16.74
N ILE A 54 -7.04 -3.24 -17.10
CA ILE A 54 -8.07 -3.72 -16.17
C ILE A 54 -7.45 -4.48 -15.00
N TYR A 55 -6.54 -5.42 -15.27
CA TYR A 55 -5.82 -6.12 -14.20
C TYR A 55 -4.87 -5.19 -13.43
N GLY A 56 -4.27 -4.20 -14.11
CA GLY A 56 -3.46 -3.17 -13.45
C GLY A 56 -4.23 -2.30 -12.46
N ASP A 57 -5.53 -2.13 -12.68
CA ASP A 57 -6.46 -1.42 -11.80
C ASP A 57 -7.17 -2.35 -10.80
N SER A 58 -6.87 -3.66 -10.82
CA SER A 58 -7.42 -4.64 -9.87
C SER A 58 -6.96 -4.36 -8.43
N TYR A 59 -7.69 -4.92 -7.46
CA TYR A 59 -7.34 -4.82 -6.05
C TYR A 59 -5.89 -5.27 -5.78
N HIS A 60 -5.46 -6.40 -6.36
CA HIS A 60 -4.16 -7.02 -6.08
C HIS A 60 -3.00 -6.10 -6.44
N VAL A 61 -2.97 -5.65 -7.69
CA VAL A 61 -1.93 -4.74 -8.21
C VAL A 61 -2.01 -3.37 -7.53
N SER A 62 -3.21 -2.82 -7.39
CA SER A 62 -3.41 -1.50 -6.80
C SER A 62 -2.90 -1.49 -5.38
N VAL A 63 -3.37 -2.40 -4.51
CA VAL A 63 -2.99 -2.39 -3.10
C VAL A 63 -1.51 -2.72 -2.90
N ALA A 64 -0.89 -3.57 -3.73
CA ALA A 64 0.56 -3.81 -3.70
C ALA A 64 1.35 -2.52 -3.98
N ARG A 65 0.96 -1.75 -5.00
CA ARG A 65 1.55 -0.43 -5.28
C ARG A 65 1.37 0.52 -4.11
N LEU A 66 0.19 0.55 -3.51
CA LEU A 66 -0.10 1.41 -2.36
C LEU A 66 0.77 1.03 -1.16
N TRP A 67 0.84 -0.27 -0.84
CA TRP A 67 1.69 -0.78 0.22
C TRP A 67 3.15 -0.39 0.01
N ASN A 68 3.67 -0.60 -1.20
CA ASN A 68 5.07 -0.28 -1.53
C ASN A 68 5.39 1.21 -1.49
N SER A 69 4.40 2.08 -1.71
CA SER A 69 4.57 3.53 -1.58
C SER A 69 4.69 4.01 -0.13
N LEU A 70 4.32 3.17 0.85
CA LEU A 70 4.40 3.52 2.26
C LEU A 70 5.84 3.49 2.78
N GLN A 71 6.12 4.40 3.71
CA GLN A 71 7.36 4.36 4.49
C GLN A 71 7.45 3.07 5.30
N ARG A 72 8.68 2.59 5.50
CA ARG A 72 8.97 1.33 6.21
C ARG A 72 8.34 1.32 7.60
N ASP A 73 8.46 2.42 8.34
CA ASP A 73 7.92 2.57 9.71
C ASP A 73 6.41 2.32 9.81
N ILE A 74 5.66 2.63 8.74
CA ILE A 74 4.22 2.38 8.69
C ILE A 74 3.96 0.88 8.46
N ARG A 75 4.71 0.26 7.54
CA ARG A 75 4.55 -1.15 7.18
C ARG A 75 4.94 -2.11 8.28
N ASP A 76 5.98 -1.76 9.04
CA ASP A 76 6.48 -2.56 10.16
C ASP A 76 5.64 -2.38 11.44
N SER A 77 4.52 -1.65 11.38
CA SER A 77 3.62 -1.49 12.52
C SER A 77 3.19 -2.86 13.10
N PRO A 78 3.11 -3.01 14.44
CA PRO A 78 2.86 -4.31 15.06
C PRO A 78 1.38 -4.69 15.08
N SER A 79 0.46 -3.72 15.01
CA SER A 79 -0.99 -3.94 15.11
C SER A 79 -1.78 -3.10 14.11
N LEU A 80 -2.98 -3.58 13.77
CA LEU A 80 -3.90 -2.87 12.88
C LEU A 80 -4.27 -1.48 13.41
N GLY A 81 -4.44 -1.34 14.72
CA GLY A 81 -4.73 -0.06 15.37
C GLY A 81 -3.59 0.95 15.21
N SER A 82 -2.35 0.50 15.39
CA SER A 82 -1.15 1.32 15.17
C SER A 82 -1.01 1.72 13.70
N LEU A 83 -1.21 0.77 12.77
CA LEU A 83 -1.20 1.03 11.33
C LEU A 83 -2.21 2.13 10.96
N LYS A 84 -3.46 2.00 11.41
CA LYS A 84 -4.54 2.95 11.12
C LYS A 84 -4.17 4.37 11.59
N LYS A 85 -3.63 4.50 12.80
CA LYS A 85 -3.18 5.80 13.35
C LYS A 85 -2.06 6.40 12.50
N LEU A 86 -1.04 5.61 12.15
CA LEU A 86 0.09 6.04 11.33
C LEU A 86 -0.34 6.45 9.92
N LEU A 87 -1.23 5.69 9.28
CA LEU A 87 -1.76 6.02 7.96
C LEU A 87 -2.58 7.31 7.96
N VAL A 88 -3.44 7.52 8.96
CA VAL A 88 -4.19 8.77 9.10
C VAL A 88 -3.26 9.96 9.32
N LYS A 89 -2.21 9.80 10.14
CA LYS A 89 -1.18 10.82 10.33
C LYS A 89 -0.47 11.13 9.01
N TYR A 90 0.00 10.10 8.30
CA TYR A 90 0.65 10.23 7.00
C TYR A 90 -0.21 10.99 5.99
N ILE A 91 -1.50 10.62 5.85
CA ILE A 91 -2.42 11.29 4.94
C ILE A 91 -2.61 12.77 5.30
N LYS A 92 -2.76 13.11 6.58
CA LYS A 92 -2.90 14.50 7.02
C LYS A 92 -1.66 15.31 6.67
N VAL A 93 -0.49 14.75 6.92
CA VAL A 93 0.81 15.37 6.60
C VAL A 93 0.95 15.57 5.09
N THR A 94 0.72 14.54 4.28
CA THR A 94 0.80 14.63 2.81
C THR A 94 -0.23 15.62 2.25
N SER A 95 -1.44 15.67 2.80
CA SER A 95 -2.47 16.65 2.41
C SER A 95 -2.01 18.08 2.71
N PHE A 96 -1.41 18.30 3.88
CA PHE A 96 -0.87 19.61 4.27
C PHE A 96 0.24 20.07 3.32
N TYR A 97 1.21 19.20 3.02
CA TYR A 97 2.29 19.53 2.07
C TYR A 97 1.79 19.76 0.64
N SER A 98 0.77 19.03 0.20
CA SER A 98 0.16 19.27 -1.11
C SER A 98 -0.53 20.64 -1.19
N GLN A 99 -1.06 21.16 -0.08
CA GLN A 99 -1.71 22.48 -0.03
C GLN A 99 -0.70 23.62 0.10
N VAL A 100 0.38 23.42 0.87
CA VAL A 100 1.36 24.48 1.18
C VAL A 100 2.47 24.56 0.11
N VAL A 101 2.91 23.44 -0.44
CA VAL A 101 4.14 23.36 -1.26
C VAL A 101 3.85 22.95 -2.70
N GLY A 102 2.58 22.74 -3.06
CA GLY A 102 2.21 22.21 -4.38
C GLY A 102 2.77 20.80 -4.66
N TRP A 103 3.21 20.08 -3.62
CA TRP A 103 3.90 18.81 -3.75
C TRP A 103 2.91 17.71 -4.17
N LYS A 104 2.91 17.35 -5.46
CA LYS A 104 2.13 16.23 -6.01
C LYS A 104 2.78 14.88 -5.67
N GLY A 105 3.10 14.62 -4.41
CA GLY A 105 3.49 13.28 -3.94
C GLY A 105 2.29 12.34 -4.06
N SER A 106 2.03 11.89 -5.29
CA SER A 106 0.75 11.32 -5.68
C SER A 106 0.72 9.86 -5.29
N PHE A 107 -0.25 9.52 -4.45
CA PHE A 107 -0.78 8.17 -4.28
C PHE A 107 -1.23 7.53 -5.62
N ARG A 108 -1.35 8.33 -6.69
CA ARG A 108 -1.60 7.93 -8.08
C ARG A 108 -0.59 8.58 -9.04
N ARG A 109 0.70 8.25 -8.98
CA ARG A 109 1.59 8.46 -10.14
C ARG A 109 2.41 7.19 -10.39
N THR A 110 1.76 6.30 -11.14
CA THR A 110 2.35 5.56 -12.28
C THR A 110 3.87 5.48 -12.30
N LEU A 111 4.40 4.30 -11.98
CA LEU A 111 5.59 3.79 -12.64
C LEU A 111 5.12 3.03 -13.88
N PRO A 112 5.56 3.40 -15.10
CA PRO A 112 5.52 2.49 -16.23
C PRO A 112 6.61 1.43 -16.03
N LEU A 113 6.36 0.26 -16.62
CA LEU A 113 7.20 -0.96 -16.71
C LEU A 113 6.88 -2.03 -15.67
#